data_AF-A0AAU7DEQ7-F1
#
_entry.id   AF-A0AAU7DEQ7-F1
#
_cell.length_a   1.000
_cell.length_b   1.000
_cell.length_c   1.000
_cell.angle_alpha   90.00
_cell.angle_beta   90.00
_cell.angle_gamma   90.00
#
_symmetry.space_group_name_H-M   'P 1'
#
loop_
_entity.id
_entity.type
_entity.pdbx_description
1 polymer ?
#
loop_
_entity_poly.entity_id
_entity_poly.type
_entity_poly.pdbx_seq_one_letter_code
_entity_poly.pdbx_strand_id
1 'polypeptide(L)'
;MLTELIIVRTSQVNETPYCLASHTILAKGLGWSDDQLSHLAEWPKRDDFTTAEKAALRLAETVTRDAHAVTDEQFAELRSFYSEGEIVELLCAIGLFNYFNRFNNALRMEPTKPGEGGRAAPEKQTAGTNR
;
A
#
# COMPACT_ATOMS: atom_id res chain seq x y z
N MET A 1 -0.36 4.09 -8.02
CA MET A 1 0.98 3.47 -8.11
C MET A 1 0.97 2.20 -7.24
N LEU A 2 1.69 1.16 -7.66
CA LEU A 2 1.76 -0.15 -7.01
C LEU A 2 2.25 -0.10 -5.55
N THR A 3 3.16 0.80 -5.24
CA THR A 3 3.76 0.95 -3.90
C THR A 3 2.70 1.14 -2.81
N GLU A 4 1.66 1.95 -3.06
CA GLU A 4 0.59 2.15 -2.08
C GLU A 4 -0.20 0.88 -1.80
N LEU A 5 -0.42 0.03 -2.80
CA LEU A 5 -1.11 -1.25 -2.61
C LEU A 5 -0.30 -2.19 -1.70
N ILE A 6 1.02 -2.23 -1.90
CA ILE A 6 1.95 -3.02 -1.06
C ILE A 6 2.00 -2.46 0.36
N ILE A 7 1.98 -1.13 0.52
CA ILE A 7 1.97 -0.49 1.84
C ILE A 7 0.67 -0.80 2.59
N VAL A 8 -0.48 -0.72 1.91
CA VAL A 8 -1.78 -1.11 2.49
C VAL A 8 -1.71 -2.56 2.93
N ARG A 9 -1.21 -3.48 2.08
CA ARG A 9 -1.12 -4.89 2.45
C ARG A 9 -0.15 -5.14 3.62
N THR A 10 1.02 -4.51 3.61
CA THR A 10 2.00 -4.58 4.71
C THR A 10 1.37 -4.13 6.03
N SER A 11 0.61 -3.03 5.99
CA SER A 11 -0.10 -2.49 7.16
C SER A 11 -1.26 -3.37 7.63
N GLN A 12 -1.93 -4.08 6.71
CA GLN A 12 -2.92 -5.11 7.08
C GLN A 12 -2.26 -6.30 7.79
N VAL A 13 -1.12 -6.79 7.29
CA VAL A 13 -0.40 -7.92 7.91
C VAL A 13 0.15 -7.55 9.28
N ASN A 14 0.64 -6.31 9.46
CA ASN A 14 1.13 -5.81 10.75
C ASN A 14 0.02 -5.25 11.66
N GLU A 15 -1.26 -5.36 11.27
CA GLU A 15 -2.40 -4.87 12.05
C GLU A 15 -2.20 -3.43 12.57
N THR A 16 -1.92 -2.49 11.66
CA THR A 16 -1.65 -1.08 12.01
C THR A 16 -2.76 -0.15 11.49
N PRO A 17 -3.80 0.16 12.30
CA PRO A 17 -4.93 0.99 11.88
C PRO A 17 -4.53 2.37 11.35
N TYR A 18 -3.53 3.01 11.95
CA TYR A 18 -3.04 4.34 11.54
C TYR A 18 -2.51 4.36 10.10
N CYS A 19 -1.54 3.49 9.81
CA CYS A 19 -0.96 3.38 8.48
C CYS A 19 -2.00 2.87 7.48
N LEU A 20 -2.84 1.90 7.88
CA LEU A 20 -3.88 1.36 7.03
C LEU A 20 -4.85 2.46 6.56
N ALA A 21 -5.36 3.30 7.46
CA ALA A 21 -6.26 4.39 7.10
C ALA A 21 -5.61 5.39 6.13
N SER A 22 -4.41 5.87 6.47
CA SER A 22 -3.71 6.89 5.69
C SER A 22 -3.35 6.41 4.28
N HIS A 23 -2.81 5.19 4.15
CA HIS A 23 -2.41 4.64 2.86
C HIS A 23 -3.57 4.12 2.03
N THR A 24 -4.69 3.76 2.66
CA THR A 24 -5.94 3.49 1.92
C THR A 24 -6.43 4.77 1.23
N ILE A 25 -6.38 5.93 1.88
CA ILE A 25 -6.76 7.22 1.27
C ILE A 25 -5.84 7.54 0.08
N LEU A 26 -4.53 7.38 0.25
CA LEU A 26 -3.55 7.61 -0.83
C LEU A 26 -3.76 6.64 -1.99
N ALA A 27 -3.97 5.35 -1.71
CA ALA A 27 -4.23 4.33 -2.73
C ALA A 27 -5.47 4.68 -3.58
N LYS A 28 -6.57 5.09 -2.92
CA LYS A 28 -7.78 5.57 -3.63
C LYS A 28 -7.48 6.78 -4.51
N GLY A 29 -6.72 7.74 -4.01
CA GLY A 29 -6.29 8.92 -4.77
C GLY A 29 -5.45 8.57 -6.01
N LEU A 30 -4.84 7.38 -6.04
CA LEU A 30 -4.08 6.85 -7.17
C LEU A 30 -4.90 5.91 -8.09
N GLY A 31 -6.21 5.79 -7.87
CA GLY A 31 -7.13 5.06 -8.74
C GLY A 31 -7.44 3.61 -8.32
N TRP A 32 -6.95 3.15 -7.16
CA TRP A 32 -7.36 1.85 -6.63
C TRP A 32 -8.81 1.89 -6.14
N SER A 33 -9.59 0.88 -6.51
CA SER A 33 -11.01 0.83 -6.14
C SER A 33 -11.24 0.47 -4.68
N ASP A 34 -12.38 0.89 -4.14
CA ASP A 34 -12.81 0.51 -2.79
C ASP A 34 -12.91 -1.00 -2.61
N ASP A 35 -13.36 -1.72 -3.65
CA ASP A 35 -13.51 -3.16 -3.63
C ASP A 35 -12.16 -3.89 -3.55
N GLN A 36 -11.18 -3.45 -4.36
CA GLN A 36 -9.81 -3.96 -4.33
C GLN A 36 -9.15 -3.77 -2.97
N LEU A 37 -9.29 -2.58 -2.37
CA LEU A 37 -8.63 -2.25 -1.10
C LEU A 37 -9.29 -2.99 0.08
N SER A 38 -10.62 -3.08 0.09
CA SER A 38 -11.38 -3.72 1.18
C SER A 38 -11.16 -5.23 1.24
N HIS A 39 -10.95 -5.89 0.09
CA HIS A 39 -10.70 -7.32 0.00
C HIS A 39 -9.27 -7.64 -0.42
N LEU A 40 -8.33 -6.72 -0.19
CA LEU A 40 -6.94 -6.89 -0.63
C LEU A 40 -6.30 -8.15 -0.05
N ALA A 41 -6.68 -8.57 1.16
CA ALA A 41 -6.20 -9.81 1.77
C ALA A 41 -6.52 -11.08 0.95
N GLU A 42 -7.48 -11.00 0.02
CA GLU A 42 -7.91 -12.10 -0.85
C GLU A 42 -7.23 -12.05 -2.22
N TRP A 43 -6.24 -11.17 -2.41
CA TRP A 43 -5.50 -10.99 -3.67
C TRP A 43 -5.09 -12.27 -4.41
N PRO A 44 -4.70 -13.40 -3.77
CA PRO A 44 -4.31 -14.59 -4.53
C PRO A 44 -5.44 -15.14 -5.39
N LYS A 45 -6.68 -14.96 -4.95
CA LYS A 45 -7.90 -15.53 -5.57
C LYS A 45 -8.63 -14.54 -6.46
N ARG A 46 -8.21 -13.28 -6.47
CA ARG A 46 -8.88 -12.20 -7.19
C ARG A 46 -8.33 -12.05 -8.61
N ASP A 47 -9.20 -11.91 -9.59
CA ASP A 47 -8.81 -11.83 -11.02
C ASP A 47 -8.54 -10.39 -11.51
N ASP A 48 -8.82 -9.40 -10.66
CA ASP A 48 -8.65 -7.97 -10.95
C ASP A 48 -7.29 -7.41 -10.47
N PHE A 49 -6.35 -8.29 -10.14
CA PHE A 49 -4.93 -7.99 -10.00
C PHE A 49 -4.13 -8.73 -11.06
N THR A 50 -3.24 -8.01 -11.73
CA THR A 50 -2.29 -8.56 -12.69
C THR A 50 -1.31 -9.53 -12.02
N THR A 51 -0.66 -10.38 -12.81
CA THR A 51 0.38 -11.29 -12.29
C THR A 51 1.54 -10.55 -11.63
N ALA A 52 1.93 -9.40 -12.18
CA ALA A 52 2.97 -8.54 -11.62
C ALA A 52 2.56 -8.01 -10.22
N GLU A 53 1.35 -7.45 -10.10
CA GLU A 53 0.82 -6.98 -8.82
C GLU A 53 0.74 -8.09 -7.78
N LYS A 54 0.29 -9.29 -8.18
CA LYS A 54 0.26 -10.47 -7.30
C LYS A 54 1.65 -10.89 -6.83
N ALA A 55 2.66 -10.84 -7.70
CA ALA A 55 4.05 -11.14 -7.32
C ALA A 55 4.55 -10.12 -6.28
N ALA A 56 4.27 -8.83 -6.47
CA ALA A 56 4.66 -7.78 -5.52
C ALA A 56 3.92 -7.88 -4.17
N LEU A 57 2.63 -8.23 -4.18
CA LEU A 57 1.85 -8.49 -2.96
C LEU A 57 2.36 -9.72 -2.20
N ARG A 58 2.75 -10.78 -2.93
CA ARG A 58 3.38 -11.96 -2.34
C ARG A 58 4.70 -11.63 -1.66
N LEU A 59 5.53 -10.81 -2.30
CA LEU A 59 6.78 -10.31 -1.71
C LEU A 59 6.48 -9.51 -0.43
N ALA A 60 5.50 -8.60 -0.47
CA ALA A 60 5.10 -7.81 0.68
C ALA A 60 4.71 -8.67 1.89
N GLU A 61 3.86 -9.69 1.68
CA GLU A 61 3.48 -10.62 2.75
C GLU A 61 4.67 -11.44 3.26
N THR A 62 5.48 -11.99 2.36
CA THR A 62 6.62 -12.84 2.71
C THR A 62 7.60 -12.06 3.57
N VAL A 63 8.08 -10.90 3.08
CA VAL A 63 9.06 -10.06 3.79
C VAL A 63 8.52 -9.56 5.12
N THR A 64 7.23 -9.22 5.19
CA THR A 64 6.61 -8.71 6.42
C THR A 64 6.48 -9.78 7.50
N ARG A 65 6.18 -11.02 7.12
CA ARG A 65 6.06 -12.16 8.05
C ARG A 65 7.41 -12.74 8.43
N ASP A 66 8.26 -12.98 7.43
CA ASP A 66 9.61 -13.52 7.56
C ASP A 66 10.44 -13.20 6.30
N ALA A 67 11.32 -12.21 6.40
CA ALA A 67 12.21 -11.82 5.30
C ALA A 67 13.19 -12.92 4.88
N HIS A 68 13.50 -13.89 5.75
CA HIS A 68 14.35 -15.03 5.39
C HIS A 68 13.61 -16.09 4.57
N ALA A 69 12.28 -16.04 4.50
CA ALA A 69 11.47 -16.98 3.72
C ALA A 69 11.37 -16.60 2.23
N VAL A 70 11.97 -15.50 1.79
CA VAL A 70 11.99 -15.12 0.36
C VAL A 70 12.90 -16.09 -0.40
N THR A 71 12.35 -16.74 -1.43
CA THR A 71 13.09 -17.76 -2.20
C THR A 71 13.65 -17.19 -3.51
N ASP A 72 14.61 -17.90 -4.09
CA ASP A 72 15.17 -17.56 -5.41
C ASP A 72 14.09 -17.61 -6.50
N GLU A 73 13.12 -18.53 -6.40
CA GLU A 73 11.99 -18.61 -7.32
C GLU A 73 11.09 -17.37 -7.24
N GLN A 74 10.87 -16.82 -6.04
CA GLN A 74 10.12 -15.57 -5.89
C GLN A 74 10.89 -14.39 -6.53
N PHE A 75 12.21 -14.32 -6.37
CA PHE A 75 13.02 -13.32 -7.06
C PHE A 75 12.99 -13.51 -8.58
N ALA A 76 13.04 -14.74 -9.08
CA ALA A 76 12.93 -15.04 -10.51
C ALA A 76 11.56 -14.64 -11.09
N GLU A 77 10.47 -14.90 -10.35
CA GLU A 77 9.12 -14.43 -10.70
C GLU A 77 9.09 -12.90 -10.81
N LEU A 78 9.61 -12.19 -9.80
CA LEU A 78 9.65 -10.72 -9.78
C LEU A 78 10.45 -10.14 -10.96
N ARG A 79 11.60 -10.72 -11.29
CA ARG A 79 12.46 -10.32 -12.43
C ARG A 79 11.78 -10.48 -13.79
N SER A 80 10.68 -11.23 -13.86
CA SER A 80 9.86 -11.35 -15.07
C SER A 80 8.97 -10.12 -15.31
N PHE A 81 8.79 -9.26 -14.30
CA PHE A 81 7.89 -8.11 -14.33
C PHE A 81 8.57 -6.78 -13.98
N TYR A 82 9.62 -6.83 -13.17
CA TYR A 82 10.30 -5.67 -12.59
C TYR A 82 11.80 -5.74 -12.84
N SER A 83 12.42 -4.59 -13.06
CA SER A 83 13.88 -4.45 -13.04
C SER A 83 14.46 -4.65 -11.64
N GLU A 84 15.77 -4.92 -11.54
CA GLU A 84 16.44 -5.02 -10.24
C GLU A 84 16.25 -3.76 -9.37
N GLY A 85 16.28 -2.58 -9.99
CA GLY A 85 16.05 -1.31 -9.30
C GLY A 85 14.64 -1.21 -8.72
N GLU A 86 13.62 -1.57 -9.51
CA GLU A 86 12.23 -1.59 -9.04
C GLU A 86 12.04 -2.62 -7.92
N ILE A 87 12.65 -3.80 -7.99
CA ILE A 87 12.59 -4.80 -6.91
C ILE A 87 13.18 -4.24 -5.60
N VAL A 88 14.32 -3.53 -5.70
CA VAL A 88 14.92 -2.85 -4.54
C VAL A 88 13.99 -1.77 -3.99
N GLU A 89 13.32 -0.98 -4.85
CA GLU A 89 12.33 0.00 -4.42
C GLU A 89 11.14 -0.64 -3.69
N LEU A 90 10.63 -1.77 -4.18
CA LEU A 90 9.59 -2.55 -3.52
C LEU A 90 10.03 -2.99 -2.12
N LEU A 91 11.23 -3.57 -2.00
CA LEU A 91 11.80 -4.00 -0.72
C LEU A 91 12.01 -2.83 0.24
N CYS A 92 12.49 -1.69 -0.25
CA CYS A 92 12.65 -0.47 0.53
C CYS A 92 11.30 0.00 1.09
N ALA A 93 10.25 0.03 0.27
CA ALA A 93 8.91 0.41 0.71
C ALA A 93 8.37 -0.57 1.78
N ILE A 94 8.50 -1.87 1.55
CA ILE A 94 8.06 -2.90 2.51
C ILE A 94 8.83 -2.78 3.83
N GLY A 95 10.16 -2.63 3.78
CA GLY A 95 11.00 -2.49 4.97
C GLY A 95 10.69 -1.21 5.77
N LEU A 96 10.53 -0.08 5.07
CA LEU A 96 10.19 1.19 5.70
C LEU A 96 8.80 1.15 6.36
N PHE A 97 7.82 0.49 5.74
CA PHE A 97 6.50 0.35 6.34
C PHE A 97 6.44 -0.69 7.45
N ASN A 98 7.27 -1.72 7.40
CA ASN A 98 7.48 -2.59 8.55
C ASN A 98 8.01 -1.81 9.76
N TYR A 99 8.89 -0.83 9.56
CA TYR A 99 9.33 0.10 10.59
C TYR A 99 8.19 1.00 11.08
N PHE A 100 7.52 1.74 10.17
CA PHE A 100 6.47 2.69 10.56
C PHE A 100 5.27 2.02 11.22
N ASN A 101 4.89 0.83 10.77
CA ASN A 101 3.82 0.05 11.38
C ASN A 101 4.10 -0.23 12.86
N ARG A 102 5.29 -0.77 13.16
CA ARG A 102 5.73 -1.06 14.53
C ARG A 102 5.85 0.21 15.38
N PHE A 103 6.43 1.26 14.81
CA PHE A 103 6.57 2.57 15.46
C PHE A 103 5.20 3.15 15.85
N ASN A 104 4.26 3.22 14.92
CA ASN A 104 2.94 3.80 15.15
C ASN A 104 2.08 2.94 16.10
N ASN A 105 2.19 1.61 16.02
CA ASN A 105 1.54 0.72 16.98
C ASN A 105 2.09 0.91 18.40
N ALA A 106 3.41 1.05 18.57
CA ALA A 106 4.02 1.29 19.88
C ALA A 106 3.57 2.63 20.50
N LEU A 107 3.38 3.66 19.68
CA LEU A 107 2.86 4.95 20.11
C LEU A 107 1.33 4.99 20.27
N ARG A 108 0.61 3.96 19.84
CA ARG A 108 -0.87 3.92 19.80
C ARG A 108 -1.44 5.12 19.05
N MET A 109 -0.86 5.40 17.88
CA MET A 109 -1.33 6.49 17.03
C MET A 109 -2.79 6.25 16.60
N GLU A 110 -3.63 7.26 16.81
CA GLU A 110 -5.04 7.23 16.40
C GLU A 110 -5.17 7.37 14.89
N PRO A 111 -5.96 6.51 14.20
CA PRO A 111 -6.11 6.56 12.76
C PRO A 111 -6.53 7.92 12.24
N THR A 112 -5.91 8.31 11.13
CA THR A 112 -6.26 9.54 10.42
C THR A 112 -7.72 9.48 9.99
N LYS A 113 -8.49 10.50 10.36
CA LYS A 113 -9.92 10.57 10.02
C LYS A 113 -10.10 10.89 8.53
N PRO A 114 -11.16 10.37 7.88
CA PRO A 114 -11.50 10.78 6.53
C PRO A 114 -11.64 12.30 6.43
N GLY A 115 -10.87 12.94 5.55
CA GLY A 115 -10.83 14.40 5.38
C GLY A 115 -9.69 15.11 6.10
N GLU A 116 -8.94 14.40 6.93
CA GLU A 116 -7.67 14.87 7.51
C GLU A 116 -6.53 14.05 6.86
N GLY A 117 -5.50 14.71 6.31
CA GLY A 117 -4.34 14.04 5.69
C GLY A 117 -4.47 13.74 4.18
N GLY A 118 -3.73 14.50 3.36
CA GLY A 118 -3.70 14.39 1.88
C GLY A 118 -4.48 15.53 1.21
N ARG A 119 -3.82 16.27 0.30
CA ARG A 119 -4.21 17.58 -0.29
C ARG A 119 -5.73 17.83 -0.29
N ALA A 120 -6.14 18.91 0.39
CA ALA A 120 -7.47 19.47 0.25
C ALA A 120 -7.82 19.60 -1.25
N ALA A 121 -9.00 19.14 -1.64
CA ALA A 121 -9.53 19.43 -2.97
C ALA A 121 -9.49 20.96 -3.17
N PRO A 122 -9.03 21.47 -4.33
CA PRO A 122 -9.00 22.91 -4.56
C PRO A 122 -10.42 23.43 -4.37
N GLU A 123 -10.57 24.43 -3.49
CA GLU A 123 -11.84 25.08 -3.23
C GLU A 123 -12.44 25.54 -4.56
N LYS A 124 -13.69 25.14 -4.83
CA LYS A 124 -14.44 25.67 -5.96
C LYS A 124 -14.56 27.18 -5.74
N GLN A 125 -13.82 27.95 -6.53
CA GLN A 125 -13.91 29.39 -6.55
C GLN A 125 -15.34 29.75 -6.97
N THR A 126 -16.18 30.14 -6.00
CA THR A 126 -17.53 30.61 -6.28
C THR A 126 -17.39 31.91 -7.05
N ALA A 127 -17.78 31.88 -8.33
CA ALA A 127 -17.86 33.07 -9.17
C ALA A 127 -18.76 34.09 -8.48
N GLY A 128 -18.15 35.16 -7.95
CA GLY A 128 -18.87 36.29 -7.39
C GLY A 128 -19.76 36.88 -8.47
N THR A 129 -21.07 36.86 -8.23
CA THR A 129 -22.04 37.66 -8.99
C THR A 129 -21.77 39.12 -8.69
N ASN A 130 -21.13 39.83 -9.62
CA ASN A 130 -21.05 41.28 -9.58
C ASN A 130 -22.42 41.87 -9.94
N ARG A 131 -23.00 42.63 -9.01
CA ARG A 131 -24.04 43.64 -9.28
C ARG A 131 -23.37 44.95 -9.65
#